data_AF-A0A527GHS1-F1
#
_entry.id   AF-A0A527GHS1-F1
#
_cell.length_a   1.000
_cell.length_b   1.000
_cell.length_c   1.000
_cell.angle_alpha   90.00
_cell.angle_beta   90.00
_cell.angle_gamma   90.00
#
_symmetry.space_group_name_H-M   'P 1'
#
loop_
_entity.id
_entity.type
_entity.pdbx_description
1 polymer ?
#
loop_
_entity_poly.entity_id
_entity_poly.type
_entity_poly.pdbx_seq_one_letter_code
_entity_poly.pdbx_strand_id
1 'polypeptide(L)'
;MTGIGAIGFSALFFSASTSFPGALALLPTLGTVLIIAAGGIKLGRFRGLNASILCYVGDRSYSIYLWHWPLVVFYSAHRPAAGLLAGVVLIALTLAISDLSYRYVEQRCRQPRSDTERKPLAYATAAVAVCVMVSGGLGYALDRQDVDISLIGTPNYPGPAALLANASVPRDVQLLPSLGKLRRDVPIVYRLKCHQEQDSTQAVGCQLGDPQGTRTIVVAGDSHAAQWIP
;
A
#
# COMPACT_ATOMS: atom_id res chain seq x y z
N MET A 1 -17.48 -10.66 27.84
CA MET A 1 -18.17 -9.40 27.49
C MET A 1 -17.21 -8.22 27.49
N THR A 2 -16.27 -8.13 28.44
CA THR A 2 -15.18 -7.15 28.46
C THR A 2 -14.42 -7.04 27.13
N GLY A 3 -14.05 -8.15 26.50
CA GLY A 3 -13.39 -8.13 25.19
C GLY A 3 -14.25 -7.55 24.05
N ILE A 4 -15.56 -7.86 24.02
CA ILE A 4 -16.50 -7.28 23.03
C ILE A 4 -16.68 -5.78 23.28
N GLY A 5 -16.78 -5.38 24.56
CA GLY A 5 -16.84 -3.97 24.95
C GLY A 5 -15.60 -3.20 24.52
N ALA A 6 -14.41 -3.79 24.66
CA ALA A 6 -13.16 -3.19 24.19
C ALA A 6 -13.14 -3.00 22.66
N ILE A 7 -13.56 -4.02 21.90
CA ILE A 7 -13.65 -3.92 20.43
C ILE A 7 -14.69 -2.88 20.01
N GLY A 8 -15.88 -2.89 20.62
CA GLY A 8 -16.95 -1.94 20.33
C GLY A 8 -16.56 -0.50 20.66
N PHE A 9 -15.86 -0.30 21.78
CA PHE A 9 -15.32 1.00 22.16
C PHE A 9 -14.28 1.48 21.13
N SER A 10 -13.32 0.63 20.74
CA SER A 10 -12.36 0.98 19.69
C SER A 10 -13.05 1.32 18.36
N ALA A 11 -14.08 0.58 17.96
CA ALA A 11 -14.79 0.84 16.71
C ALA A 11 -15.56 2.17 16.68
N LEU A 12 -16.04 2.66 17.84
CA LEU A 12 -16.82 3.88 17.94
C LEU A 12 -15.98 5.13 18.24
N PHE A 13 -14.89 4.97 18.99
CA PHE A 13 -14.09 6.09 19.49
C PHE A 13 -12.78 6.30 18.71
N PHE A 14 -12.31 5.32 17.92
CA PHE A 14 -11.15 5.53 17.07
C PHE A 14 -11.59 6.24 15.79
N SER A 15 -10.86 7.30 15.44
CA SER A 15 -11.09 8.14 14.28
C SER A 15 -9.80 8.36 13.52
N ALA A 16 -9.85 9.03 12.37
CA ALA A 16 -8.67 9.42 11.58
C ALA A 16 -7.68 10.32 12.37
N SER A 17 -8.14 10.94 13.46
CA SER A 17 -7.32 11.74 14.38
C SER A 17 -6.64 10.91 15.47
N THR A 18 -6.95 9.63 15.60
CA THR A 18 -6.31 8.74 16.57
C THR A 18 -4.93 8.35 16.04
N SER A 19 -3.88 8.68 16.79
CA SER A 19 -2.50 8.35 16.42
C SER A 19 -2.33 6.84 16.23
N PHE A 20 -2.03 6.44 15.00
CA PHE A 20 -1.78 5.05 14.62
C PHE A 20 -0.53 4.97 13.72
N PRO A 21 0.36 3.98 13.93
CA PRO A 21 0.34 2.93 14.95
C PRO A 21 0.80 3.41 16.35
N GLY A 22 0.28 2.80 17.43
CA GLY A 22 0.63 3.19 18.82
C GLY A 22 -0.02 2.32 19.90
N ALA A 23 0.20 2.66 21.17
CA ALA A 23 -0.32 1.89 22.32
C ALA A 23 -1.84 1.70 22.31
N LEU A 24 -2.60 2.60 21.67
CA LEU A 24 -4.04 2.50 21.52
C LEU A 24 -4.47 1.26 20.69
N ALA A 25 -3.60 0.73 19.82
CA ALA A 25 -3.84 -0.52 19.12
C ALA A 25 -3.90 -1.74 20.06
N LEU A 26 -3.32 -1.65 21.27
CA LEU A 26 -3.39 -2.72 22.27
C LEU A 26 -4.80 -2.97 22.77
N LEU A 27 -5.66 -1.94 22.77
CA LEU A 27 -7.02 -2.05 23.28
C LEU A 27 -7.88 -3.04 22.47
N PRO A 28 -8.02 -2.92 21.14
CA PRO A 28 -8.76 -3.90 20.35
C PRO A 28 -8.04 -5.26 20.25
N THR A 29 -6.70 -5.30 20.29
CA THR A 29 -5.96 -6.58 20.23
C THR A 29 -6.10 -7.38 21.51
N LEU A 30 -5.95 -6.76 22.69
CA LEU A 30 -6.21 -7.41 23.98
C LEU A 30 -7.68 -7.79 24.13
N GLY A 31 -8.59 -6.94 23.64
CA GLY A 31 -10.01 -7.29 23.56
C GLY A 31 -10.27 -8.57 22.77
N THR A 32 -9.60 -8.73 21.63
CA THR A 32 -9.66 -9.94 20.79
C THR A 32 -9.04 -11.15 21.50
N VAL A 33 -7.87 -11.00 22.12
CA VAL A 33 -7.21 -12.06 22.91
C VAL A 33 -8.13 -12.53 24.04
N LEU A 34 -8.78 -11.62 24.77
CA LEU A 34 -9.72 -11.96 25.83
C LEU A 34 -10.95 -12.71 25.30
N ILE A 35 -11.44 -12.41 24.10
CA ILE A 35 -12.54 -13.17 23.46
C ILE A 35 -12.08 -14.59 23.12
N ILE A 36 -10.89 -14.74 22.53
CA ILE A 36 -10.34 -16.04 22.14
C ILE A 36 -10.03 -16.89 23.39
N ALA A 37 -9.35 -16.31 24.37
CA ALA A 37 -8.96 -16.96 25.63
C ALA A 37 -10.18 -17.35 26.49
N ALA A 38 -11.26 -16.56 26.44
CA ALA A 38 -12.51 -16.91 27.11
C ALA A 38 -13.23 -18.13 26.50
N GLY A 39 -12.73 -18.66 25.37
CA GLY A 39 -13.04 -19.97 24.80
C GLY A 39 -14.52 -20.36 24.84
N GLY A 40 -15.30 -20.12 23.78
CA GLY A 40 -16.68 -20.64 23.82
C GLY A 40 -17.62 -20.37 22.67
N ILE A 41 -17.39 -20.97 21.50
CA ILE A 41 -18.52 -21.35 20.62
C ILE A 41 -19.25 -22.56 21.24
N LYS A 42 -18.52 -23.47 21.94
CA LYS A 42 -19.08 -24.67 22.58
C LYS A 42 -19.99 -24.42 23.79
N LEU A 43 -19.85 -23.30 24.50
CA LEU A 43 -20.65 -22.98 25.70
C LEU A 43 -21.90 -22.13 25.42
N GLY A 44 -22.24 -21.85 24.16
CA GLY A 44 -23.44 -21.07 23.81
C GLY A 44 -23.44 -19.62 24.34
N ARG A 45 -22.30 -19.12 24.84
CA ARG A 45 -22.18 -17.86 25.58
C ARG A 45 -21.96 -16.64 24.68
N PHE A 46 -21.77 -16.86 23.38
CA PHE A 46 -21.54 -15.84 22.34
C PHE A 46 -22.49 -15.99 21.14
N ARG A 47 -23.79 -16.18 21.36
CA ARG A 47 -24.81 -16.43 20.31
C ARG A 47 -24.83 -15.38 19.19
N GLY A 48 -24.42 -14.14 19.45
CA GLY A 48 -24.36 -13.08 18.43
C GLY A 48 -23.11 -13.12 17.53
N LEU A 49 -21.97 -13.63 18.03
CA LEU A 49 -20.72 -13.70 17.26
C LEU A 49 -20.72 -14.84 16.23
N ASN A 50 -21.61 -15.82 16.40
CA ASN A 50 -21.84 -16.91 15.43
C ASN A 50 -23.01 -16.60 14.47
N ALA A 51 -23.39 -15.32 14.31
CA ALA A 51 -24.38 -14.97 13.31
C ALA A 51 -23.84 -15.32 11.91
N SER A 52 -24.67 -15.96 11.10
CA SER A 52 -24.27 -16.46 9.77
C SER A 52 -23.64 -15.37 8.90
N ILE A 53 -24.12 -14.13 9.00
CA ILE A 53 -23.60 -12.97 8.28
C ILE A 53 -22.19 -12.58 8.76
N LEU A 54 -21.96 -12.55 10.08
CA LEU A 54 -20.65 -12.22 10.64
C LEU A 54 -19.61 -13.27 10.27
N CYS A 55 -19.97 -14.56 10.35
CA CYS A 55 -19.11 -15.65 9.88
C CYS A 55 -18.89 -15.58 8.37
N TYR A 56 -19.92 -15.30 7.58
CA TYR A 56 -19.81 -15.17 6.12
C TYR A 56 -18.81 -14.08 5.71
N VAL A 57 -18.90 -12.89 6.32
CA VAL A 57 -17.99 -11.78 6.07
C VAL A 57 -16.60 -12.08 6.61
N GLY A 58 -16.50 -12.67 7.81
CA GLY A 58 -15.23 -13.04 8.43
C GLY A 58 -14.45 -14.06 7.60
N ASP A 59 -15.12 -15.11 7.12
CA ASP A 59 -14.53 -16.15 6.26
C ASP A 59 -13.99 -15.59 4.94
N ARG A 60 -14.57 -14.50 4.44
CA ARG A 60 -14.17 -13.85 3.17
C ARG A 60 -13.35 -12.59 3.37
N SER A 61 -13.01 -12.24 4.62
CA SER A 61 -12.37 -10.96 4.95
C SER A 61 -11.08 -10.72 4.17
N TYR A 62 -10.28 -11.75 3.95
CA TYR A 62 -9.07 -11.69 3.13
C TYR A 62 -9.39 -11.36 1.66
N SER A 63 -10.30 -12.13 1.04
CA SER A 63 -10.74 -11.89 -0.34
C SER A 63 -11.42 -10.51 -0.50
N ILE A 64 -12.15 -10.02 0.50
CA ILE A 64 -12.72 -8.66 0.51
C ILE A 64 -11.62 -7.61 0.54
N TYR A 65 -10.65 -7.77 1.43
CA TYR A 65 -9.49 -6.88 1.51
C TYR A 65 -8.72 -6.82 0.19
N LEU A 66 -8.55 -7.93 -0.50
CA LEU A 66 -7.80 -7.95 -1.76
C LEU A 66 -8.50 -7.19 -2.90
N TRP A 67 -9.83 -7.30 -3.01
CA TRP A 67 -10.57 -6.79 -4.17
C TRP A 67 -11.20 -5.41 -3.97
N HIS A 68 -11.47 -4.98 -2.73
CA HIS A 68 -12.12 -3.69 -2.50
C HIS A 68 -11.26 -2.51 -3.00
N TRP A 69 -9.94 -2.54 -2.74
CA TRP A 69 -9.05 -1.42 -3.06
C TRP A 69 -8.84 -1.24 -4.57
N PRO A 70 -8.51 -2.29 -5.36
CA PRO A 70 -8.42 -2.16 -6.82
C PRO A 70 -9.70 -1.58 -7.45
N LEU A 71 -10.87 -2.07 -7.05
CA LEU A 71 -12.15 -1.60 -7.59
C LEU A 71 -12.37 -0.10 -7.31
N VAL A 72 -12.06 0.34 -6.09
CA VAL A 72 -12.17 1.76 -5.70
C VAL A 72 -11.18 2.61 -6.50
N VAL A 73 -9.92 2.18 -6.64
CA VAL A 73 -8.91 2.92 -7.40
C VAL A 73 -9.27 3.03 -8.88
N PHE A 74 -9.69 1.93 -9.52
CA PHE A 74 -10.11 1.94 -10.93
C PHE A 74 -11.33 2.83 -11.18
N TYR A 75 -12.28 2.85 -10.25
CA TYR A 75 -13.43 3.75 -10.34
C TYR A 75 -13.01 5.22 -10.16
N SER A 76 -12.22 5.51 -9.13
CA SER A 76 -11.75 6.87 -8.83
C SER A 76 -10.88 7.47 -9.94
N ALA A 77 -10.17 6.65 -10.72
CA ALA A 77 -9.42 7.08 -11.88
C ALA A 77 -10.31 7.70 -12.99
N HIS A 78 -11.57 7.29 -13.09
CA HIS A 78 -12.52 7.80 -14.09
C HIS A 78 -13.53 8.80 -13.52
N ARG A 79 -13.85 8.69 -12.23
CA ARG A 79 -14.84 9.53 -11.53
C ARG A 79 -14.30 9.89 -10.14
N PRO A 80 -13.88 11.14 -9.89
CA PRO A 80 -13.28 11.54 -8.61
C PRO A 80 -14.22 11.39 -7.39
N ALA A 81 -15.53 11.40 -7.61
CA ALA A 81 -16.53 11.24 -6.56
C ALA A 81 -17.48 10.07 -6.87
N ALA A 82 -17.53 9.11 -5.95
CA ALA A 82 -18.56 8.08 -5.94
C ALA A 82 -19.83 8.66 -5.28
N GLY A 83 -20.90 8.84 -6.06
CA GLY A 83 -22.23 9.07 -5.48
C GLY A 83 -22.71 7.82 -4.72
N LEU A 84 -23.78 7.97 -3.93
CA LEU A 84 -24.34 6.87 -3.11
C LEU A 84 -24.59 5.59 -3.92
N LEU A 85 -25.17 5.72 -5.12
CA LEU A 85 -25.43 4.59 -6.02
C LEU A 85 -24.14 3.88 -6.44
N ALA A 86 -23.11 4.65 -6.79
CA ALA A 86 -21.81 4.09 -7.19
C ALA A 86 -21.13 3.37 -6.03
N GLY A 87 -21.20 3.92 -4.82
CA GLY A 87 -20.68 3.26 -3.61
C GLY A 87 -21.36 1.91 -3.35
N VAL A 88 -22.70 1.86 -3.43
CA VAL A 88 -23.46 0.61 -3.27
C VAL A 88 -23.07 -0.42 -4.34
N VAL A 89 -22.93 0.00 -5.60
CA VAL A 89 -22.50 -0.87 -6.71
C VAL A 89 -21.09 -1.41 -6.47
N LEU A 90 -20.15 -0.56 -6.02
CA LEU A 90 -18.77 -0.98 -5.72
C LEU A 90 -18.71 -1.99 -4.58
N ILE A 91 -19.51 -1.79 -3.52
CA ILE A 91 -19.61 -2.75 -2.40
C ILE A 91 -20.17 -4.08 -2.92
N ALA A 92 -21.24 -4.06 -3.71
CA ALA A 92 -21.83 -5.27 -4.28
C ALA A 92 -20.84 -6.02 -5.19
N LEU A 93 -20.13 -5.30 -6.06
CA LEU A 93 -19.08 -5.85 -6.93
C LEU A 93 -17.94 -6.46 -6.11
N THR A 94 -17.48 -5.76 -5.07
CA THR A 94 -16.45 -6.26 -4.17
C THR A 94 -16.90 -7.59 -3.56
N LEU A 95 -18.08 -7.63 -2.94
CA LEU A 95 -18.59 -8.84 -2.29
C LEU A 95 -18.77 -10.00 -3.29
N ALA A 96 -19.21 -9.73 -4.51
CA ALA A 96 -19.37 -10.74 -5.55
C ALA A 96 -18.02 -11.32 -6.01
N ILE A 97 -17.06 -10.46 -6.34
CA ILE A 97 -15.71 -10.90 -6.77
C ILE A 97 -15.00 -11.62 -5.62
N SER A 98 -15.13 -11.12 -4.39
CA SER A 98 -14.54 -11.74 -3.22
C SER A 98 -15.17 -13.11 -2.91
N ASP A 99 -16.48 -13.30 -3.10
CA ASP A 99 -17.11 -14.62 -2.94
C ASP A 99 -16.64 -15.62 -4.02
N LEU A 100 -16.51 -15.16 -5.27
CA LEU A 100 -15.94 -15.98 -6.36
C LEU A 100 -14.49 -16.37 -6.06
N SER A 101 -13.65 -15.39 -5.69
CA SER A 101 -12.25 -15.60 -5.32
C SER A 101 -12.11 -16.55 -4.14
N TYR A 102 -12.95 -16.38 -3.10
CA TYR A 102 -12.98 -17.26 -1.95
C TYR A 102 -13.30 -18.71 -2.32
N ARG A 103 -14.33 -18.94 -3.16
CA ARG A 103 -14.74 -20.30 -3.55
C ARG A 103 -13.73 -20.98 -4.48
N TYR A 104 -13.20 -20.26 -5.46
CA TYR A 104 -12.39 -20.87 -6.53
C TYR A 104 -10.89 -20.86 -6.28
N VAL A 105 -10.38 -19.87 -5.53
CA VAL A 105 -8.95 -19.72 -5.24
C VAL A 105 -8.67 -20.13 -3.81
N GLU A 106 -9.31 -19.45 -2.85
CA GLU A 106 -8.96 -19.59 -1.43
C GLU A 106 -9.33 -20.97 -0.88
N GLN A 107 -10.58 -21.41 -1.03
CA GLN A 107 -11.02 -22.73 -0.56
C GLN A 107 -10.28 -23.88 -1.26
N ARG A 108 -9.98 -23.72 -2.56
CA ARG A 108 -9.27 -24.75 -3.33
C ARG A 108 -7.81 -24.92 -2.87
N CYS A 109 -7.19 -23.84 -2.39
CA CYS A 109 -5.86 -23.86 -1.78
C CYS A 109 -5.90 -24.26 -0.29
N ARG A 110 -7.01 -24.03 0.41
CA ARG A 110 -7.20 -24.31 1.83
C ARG A 110 -7.57 -25.76 2.13
N GLN A 111 -8.19 -26.48 1.18
CA GLN A 111 -8.46 -27.91 1.35
C GLN A 111 -7.14 -28.69 1.39
N PRO A 112 -6.81 -29.40 2.49
CA PRO A 112 -5.66 -30.28 2.50
C PRO A 112 -5.95 -31.40 1.50
N ARG A 113 -5.25 -31.37 0.35
CA ARG A 113 -5.20 -32.55 -0.52
C ARG A 113 -4.57 -33.67 0.32
N SER A 114 -5.36 -34.68 0.65
CA SER A 114 -4.90 -35.87 1.35
C SER A 114 -3.93 -36.61 0.44
N ASP A 115 -2.65 -36.30 0.60
CA ASP A 115 -1.56 -37.25 0.81
C ASP A 115 -0.24 -36.52 0.59
N THR A 116 0.62 -36.60 1.62
CA THR A 116 1.96 -36.00 1.72
C THR A 116 2.00 -34.55 2.25
N GLU A 117 2.04 -34.42 3.58
CA GLU A 117 2.18 -33.16 4.35
C GLU A 117 3.39 -32.29 3.96
N ARG A 118 4.32 -32.79 3.14
CA ARG A 118 5.53 -32.07 2.69
C ARG A 118 5.37 -31.34 1.34
N LYS A 119 4.39 -31.72 0.51
CA LYS A 119 4.19 -31.14 -0.82
C LYS A 119 3.65 -29.69 -0.83
N PRO A 120 2.66 -29.28 0.01
CA PRO A 120 2.13 -27.92 -0.05
C PRO A 120 3.16 -26.87 0.40
N LEU A 121 4.01 -27.19 1.38
CA LEU A 121 5.11 -26.33 1.78
C LEU A 121 6.15 -26.21 0.66
N ALA A 122 6.50 -27.32 0.00
CA ALA A 122 7.43 -27.31 -1.14
C ALA A 122 6.90 -26.52 -2.35
N TYR A 123 5.61 -26.60 -2.65
CA TYR A 123 5.00 -25.78 -3.70
C TYR A 123 4.91 -24.30 -3.30
N ALA A 124 4.60 -24.00 -2.04
CA ALA A 124 4.60 -22.64 -1.54
C ALA A 124 6.01 -22.02 -1.55
N THR A 125 7.03 -22.74 -1.08
CA THR A 125 8.42 -22.29 -1.14
C THR A 125 8.92 -22.18 -2.57
N ALA A 126 8.57 -23.10 -3.47
CA ALA A 126 8.89 -22.99 -4.89
C ALA A 126 8.21 -21.78 -5.55
N ALA A 127 6.94 -21.53 -5.24
CA ALA A 127 6.22 -20.36 -5.76
C ALA A 127 6.85 -19.04 -5.25
N VAL A 128 7.17 -18.97 -3.96
CA VAL A 128 7.89 -17.82 -3.38
C VAL A 128 9.27 -17.67 -4.01
N ALA A 129 10.01 -18.75 -4.18
CA ALA A 129 11.33 -18.73 -4.81
C ALA A 129 11.25 -18.25 -6.26
N VAL A 130 10.26 -18.69 -7.04
CA VAL A 130 10.02 -18.22 -8.41
C VAL A 130 9.66 -16.73 -8.40
N CYS A 131 8.76 -16.28 -7.53
CA CYS A 131 8.44 -14.86 -7.42
C CYS A 131 9.66 -14.01 -7.06
N VAL A 132 10.51 -14.49 -6.14
CA VAL A 132 11.76 -13.82 -5.76
C VAL A 132 12.77 -13.82 -6.92
N MET A 133 12.95 -14.94 -7.62
CA MET A 133 13.85 -15.04 -8.77
C MET A 133 13.40 -14.17 -9.94
N VAL A 134 12.11 -14.15 -10.25
CA VAL A 134 11.54 -13.33 -11.33
C VAL A 134 11.64 -11.85 -10.96
N SER A 135 11.24 -11.48 -9.74
CA SER A 135 11.29 -10.07 -9.29
C SER A 135 12.74 -9.58 -9.17
N GLY A 136 13.63 -10.40 -8.64
CA GLY A 136 15.06 -10.12 -8.52
C GLY A 136 15.75 -10.05 -9.88
N GLY A 137 15.44 -10.99 -10.80
CA GLY A 137 15.96 -11.00 -12.16
C GLY A 137 15.49 -9.79 -12.98
N LEU A 138 14.22 -9.43 -12.88
CA LEU A 138 13.68 -8.22 -13.49
C LEU A 138 14.35 -6.96 -12.91
N GLY A 139 14.49 -6.87 -11.57
CA GLY A 139 15.18 -5.75 -10.92
C GLY A 139 16.63 -5.61 -11.36
N TYR A 140 17.34 -6.73 -11.50
CA TYR A 140 18.73 -6.76 -11.98
C TYR A 140 18.85 -6.34 -13.45
N ALA A 141 17.94 -6.80 -14.31
CA ALA A 141 17.90 -6.40 -15.71
C ALA A 141 17.62 -4.89 -15.86
N LEU A 142 16.71 -4.34 -15.06
CA LEU A 142 16.38 -2.91 -15.04
C LEU A 142 17.53 -2.05 -14.49
N ASP A 143 18.31 -2.57 -13.54
CA ASP A 143 19.48 -1.87 -12.98
C ASP A 143 20.60 -1.69 -14.02
N ARG A 144 20.84 -2.74 -14.80
CA ARG A 144 21.86 -2.81 -15.86
C ARG A 144 21.55 -1.96 -17.09
N GLN A 145 20.33 -1.44 -17.21
CA GLN A 145 19.94 -0.60 -18.33
C GLN A 145 20.57 0.78 -18.16
N ASP A 146 21.69 1.04 -18.82
CA ASP A 146 22.24 2.40 -18.92
C ASP A 146 21.26 3.28 -19.69
N VAL A 147 20.88 4.38 -19.06
CA VAL A 147 19.94 5.34 -19.63
C VAL A 147 20.74 6.63 -19.81
N ASP A 148 20.82 7.09 -21.05
CA ASP A 148 21.48 8.34 -21.38
C ASP A 148 20.61 9.50 -20.89
N ILE A 149 20.91 9.99 -19.68
CA ILE A 149 20.23 11.11 -19.05
C ILE A 149 20.67 12.47 -19.61
N SER A 150 21.64 12.51 -20.54
CA SER A 150 22.13 13.76 -21.13
C SER A 150 21.08 14.48 -21.99
N LEU A 151 20.08 13.75 -22.47
CA LEU A 151 18.97 14.28 -23.26
C LEU A 151 17.94 15.05 -22.39
N ILE A 152 17.87 14.79 -21.08
CA ILE A 152 16.85 15.38 -20.20
C ILE A 152 17.04 16.90 -20.12
N GLY A 153 16.00 17.66 -20.47
CA GLY A 153 16.03 19.13 -20.45
C GLY A 153 16.62 19.76 -21.72
N THR A 154 17.01 18.96 -22.71
CA THR A 154 17.36 19.46 -24.05
C THR A 154 16.09 19.82 -24.85
N PRO A 155 16.19 20.64 -25.91
CA PRO A 155 15.05 20.91 -26.81
C PRO A 155 14.42 19.65 -27.41
N ASN A 156 15.19 18.57 -27.53
CA ASN A 156 14.75 17.29 -28.07
C ASN A 156 14.02 16.43 -27.02
N TYR A 157 14.26 16.66 -25.73
CA TYR A 157 13.55 16.00 -24.63
C TYR A 157 13.29 17.00 -23.48
N PRO A 158 12.35 17.94 -23.68
CA PRO A 158 12.06 19.01 -22.72
C PRO A 158 11.31 18.53 -21.47
N GLY A 159 10.92 17.26 -21.42
CA GLY A 159 10.23 16.67 -20.28
C GLY A 159 8.91 17.41 -19.94
N PRO A 160 8.64 17.71 -18.66
CA PRO A 160 7.42 18.40 -18.23
C PRO A 160 7.22 19.79 -18.88
N ALA A 161 8.30 20.45 -19.35
CA ALA A 161 8.20 21.76 -19.99
C ALA A 161 7.41 21.72 -21.32
N ALA A 162 7.28 20.54 -21.95
CA ALA A 162 6.42 20.37 -23.13
C ALA A 162 4.95 20.73 -22.85
N LEU A 163 4.47 20.48 -21.62
CA LEU A 163 3.11 20.83 -21.21
C LEU A 163 2.92 22.35 -21.13
N LEU A 164 3.90 23.06 -20.58
CA LEU A 164 3.89 24.52 -20.48
C LEU A 164 3.99 25.19 -21.86
N ALA A 165 4.73 24.57 -22.78
CA ALA A 165 4.88 25.03 -24.16
C ALA A 165 3.75 24.58 -25.09
N ASN A 166 2.78 23.80 -24.60
CA ASN A 166 1.73 23.16 -25.39
C ASN A 166 2.28 22.42 -26.63
N ALA A 167 3.46 21.80 -26.48
CA ALA A 167 4.18 21.15 -27.56
C ALA A 167 3.54 19.79 -27.90
N SER A 168 3.59 19.40 -29.18
CA SER A 168 3.13 18.08 -29.62
C SER A 168 4.08 16.99 -29.11
N VAL A 169 3.61 16.14 -28.21
CA VAL A 169 4.38 15.02 -27.64
C VAL A 169 4.00 13.71 -28.35
N PRO A 170 4.96 13.00 -28.98
CA PRO A 170 4.67 11.68 -29.56
C PRO A 170 4.27 10.69 -28.47
N ARG A 171 3.34 9.78 -28.77
CA ARG A 171 2.83 8.81 -27.78
C ARG A 171 3.80 7.65 -27.50
N ASP A 172 4.71 7.39 -28.43
CA ASP A 172 5.61 6.22 -28.41
C ASP A 172 7.06 6.60 -28.11
N VAL A 173 7.27 7.60 -27.24
CA VAL A 173 8.63 7.99 -26.80
C VAL A 173 9.05 7.13 -25.62
N GLN A 174 10.29 6.65 -25.64
CA GLN A 174 10.88 5.98 -24.49
C GLN A 174 11.02 6.96 -23.32
N LEU A 175 10.38 6.65 -22.20
CA LEU A 175 10.46 7.48 -20.99
C LEU A 175 11.88 7.47 -20.42
N LEU A 176 12.44 8.67 -20.23
CA LEU A 176 13.72 8.94 -19.58
C LEU A 176 13.49 9.68 -18.25
N PRO A 177 14.08 9.22 -17.13
CA PRO A 177 14.71 7.91 -16.96
C PRO A 177 13.67 6.78 -17.10
N SER A 178 14.12 5.55 -17.39
CA SER A 178 13.21 4.42 -17.52
C SER A 178 12.41 4.18 -16.23
N LEU A 179 11.20 3.62 -16.34
CA LEU A 179 10.32 3.32 -15.19
C LEU A 179 11.00 2.48 -14.10
N GLY A 180 11.97 1.63 -14.46
CA GLY A 180 12.75 0.83 -13.50
C GLY A 180 13.74 1.65 -12.66
N LYS A 181 14.25 2.77 -13.19
CA LYS A 181 15.19 3.66 -12.49
C LYS A 181 14.49 4.76 -11.69
N LEU A 182 13.26 5.13 -12.06
CA LEU A 182 12.41 6.11 -11.34
C LEU A 182 12.30 5.85 -9.84
N ARG A 183 12.33 4.58 -9.39
CA ARG A 183 12.29 4.24 -7.96
C ARG A 183 13.47 4.81 -7.16
N ARG A 184 14.62 5.01 -7.80
CA ARG A 184 15.85 5.56 -7.19
C ARG A 184 16.06 7.03 -7.52
N ASP A 185 15.21 7.59 -8.36
CA ASP A 185 15.19 9.01 -8.69
C ASP A 185 14.45 9.76 -7.58
N VAL A 186 15.14 9.89 -6.44
CA VAL A 186 14.64 10.59 -5.26
C VAL A 186 15.56 11.75 -4.92
N PRO A 187 15.02 12.88 -4.42
CA PRO A 187 15.78 14.06 -4.02
C PRO A 187 17.02 13.75 -3.17
N ILE A 188 18.11 14.49 -3.42
CA ILE A 188 19.38 14.26 -2.73
C ILE A 188 19.29 14.38 -1.21
N VAL A 189 18.34 15.18 -0.70
CA VAL A 189 18.09 15.39 0.73
C VAL A 189 17.72 14.12 1.49
N TYR A 190 17.11 13.14 0.83
CA TYR A 190 16.85 11.83 1.45
C TYR A 190 18.14 11.03 1.65
N ARG A 191 19.08 11.10 0.71
CA ARG A 191 20.40 10.44 0.83
C ARG A 191 21.28 11.11 1.86
N LEU A 192 21.23 12.45 1.93
CA LEU A 192 21.99 13.25 2.88
C LEU A 192 21.38 13.27 4.28
N LYS A 193 20.23 12.60 4.50
CA LYS A 193 19.50 12.57 5.78
C LYS A 193 19.11 13.96 6.29
N CYS A 194 18.79 14.86 5.37
CA CYS A 194 18.27 16.21 5.66
C CYS A 194 16.74 16.22 5.81
N HIS A 195 16.11 15.04 5.72
CA HIS A 195 14.70 14.86 5.97
C HIS A 195 14.52 14.19 7.33
N GLN A 196 13.76 14.83 8.21
CA GLN A 196 13.47 14.30 9.52
C GLN A 196 12.56 13.08 9.40
N GLU A 197 12.93 11.98 10.04
CA GLU A 197 12.02 10.85 10.23
C GLU A 197 11.04 11.14 11.38
N GLN A 198 9.94 10.39 11.45
CA GLN A 198 8.83 10.65 12.38
C GLN A 198 9.19 10.45 13.87
N ASP A 199 10.43 10.09 14.18
CA ASP A 199 10.92 9.76 15.51
C ASP A 199 11.52 10.94 16.29
N SER A 200 11.70 12.10 15.64
CA SER A 200 12.31 13.29 16.23
C SER A 200 11.55 14.57 15.90
N THR A 201 11.71 15.61 16.71
CA THR A 201 11.19 16.97 16.48
C THR A 201 12.28 18.01 16.24
N GLN A 202 13.56 17.62 16.27
CA GLN A 202 14.68 18.52 16.00
C GLN A 202 14.88 18.73 14.50
N ALA A 203 14.79 19.98 14.03
CA ALA A 203 15.02 20.28 12.62
C ALA A 203 16.41 19.81 12.18
N VAL A 204 16.44 18.92 11.19
CA VAL A 204 17.66 18.53 10.47
C VAL A 204 17.73 19.32 9.17
N GLY A 205 18.94 19.71 8.77
CA GLY A 205 19.15 20.50 7.57
C GLY A 205 20.51 20.21 6.96
N CYS A 206 20.63 20.48 5.66
CA CYS A 206 21.87 20.38 4.93
C CYS A 206 22.08 21.63 4.09
N GLN A 207 23.34 21.94 3.85
CA GLN A 207 23.73 22.99 2.92
C GLN A 207 24.09 22.36 1.58
N LEU A 208 23.42 22.83 0.52
CA LEU A 208 23.72 22.46 -0.87
C LEU A 208 24.30 23.68 -1.57
N GLY A 209 25.35 23.49 -2.38
CA GLY A 209 26.02 24.57 -3.11
C GLY A 209 27.16 25.24 -2.33
N ASP A 210 27.53 26.46 -2.75
CA ASP A 210 28.64 27.24 -2.18
C ASP A 210 28.21 27.93 -0.86
N PRO A 211 28.87 27.64 0.28
CA PRO A 211 28.58 28.30 1.55
C PRO A 211 28.84 29.80 1.59
N GLN A 212 29.66 30.33 0.68
CA GLN A 212 30.02 31.76 0.60
C GLN A 212 29.25 32.50 -0.50
N GLY A 213 28.19 31.89 -1.05
CA GLY A 213 27.36 32.53 -2.05
C GLY A 213 26.73 33.84 -1.57
N THR A 214 26.55 34.80 -2.49
CA THR A 214 25.93 36.11 -2.21
C THR A 214 24.42 36.05 -2.00
N ARG A 215 23.79 34.91 -2.28
CA ARG A 215 22.35 34.66 -2.09
C ARG A 215 22.14 33.33 -1.40
N THR A 216 21.27 33.32 -0.40
CA THR A 216 20.87 32.13 0.34
C THR A 216 19.39 31.84 0.07
N ILE A 217 19.10 30.60 -0.35
CA ILE A 217 17.74 30.10 -0.52
C ILE A 217 17.49 29.05 0.56
N VAL A 218 16.42 29.21 1.33
CA VAL A 218 16.00 28.25 2.35
C VAL A 218 14.75 27.54 1.86
N VAL A 219 14.83 26.21 1.73
CA VAL A 219 13.69 25.35 1.38
C VAL A 219 13.33 24.54 2.63
N ALA A 220 12.13 24.75 3.16
CA ALA A 220 11.63 24.05 4.35
C ALA A 220 10.19 23.57 4.08
N GLY A 221 9.88 22.35 4.51
CA GLY A 221 8.55 21.75 4.35
C GLY A 221 8.57 20.23 4.50
N ASP A 222 7.56 19.59 3.93
CA ASP A 222 7.36 18.14 3.97
C ASP A 222 8.01 17.43 2.76
N SER A 223 7.53 16.22 2.44
CA SER A 223 7.97 15.48 1.26
C SER A 223 7.75 16.24 -0.05
N HIS A 224 6.78 17.16 -0.14
CA HIS A 224 6.57 17.98 -1.34
C HIS A 224 7.69 19.00 -1.51
N ALA A 225 8.09 19.68 -0.43
CA ALA A 225 9.21 20.62 -0.45
C ALA A 225 10.51 19.91 -0.84
N ALA A 226 10.71 18.67 -0.36
CA ALA A 226 11.87 17.86 -0.73
C ALA A 226 11.94 17.57 -2.24
N GLN A 227 10.81 17.41 -2.94
CA GLN A 227 10.80 17.17 -4.40
C GLN A 227 11.27 18.36 -5.24
N TRP A 228 11.30 19.57 -4.67
CA TRP A 228 11.86 20.75 -5.35
C TRP A 228 13.39 20.81 -5.28
N ILE A 229 14.01 19.93 -4.51
CA ILE A 229 15.45 19.90 -4.31
C ILE A 229 16.03 18.85 -5.27
N PRO A 230 16.98 19.25 -6.14
CA PRO A 230 17.53 18.39 -7.18
C PRO A 230 18.30 17.16 -6.65
#